data_AF-A0A1X3DF71-F1
#
_entry.id   AF-A0A1X3DF71-F1
#
_cell.length_a   1.000
_cell.length_b   1.000
_cell.length_c   1.000
_cell.angle_alpha   90.00
_cell.angle_beta   90.00
_cell.angle_gamma   90.00
#
_symmetry.space_group_name_H-M   'P 1'
#
loop_
_entity.id
_entity.type
_entity.pdbx_description
1 polymer ?
#
loop_
_entity_poly.entity_id
_entity_poly.type
_entity_poly.pdbx_seq_one_letter_code
_entity_poly.pdbx_strand_id
1 'polypeptide(L)' 'MFNIHISKPVPVSVIGTYDSLEASSKQVDLFMRGNNPDACANIVQSEKGIGYTVQAVKWQ' A
#
# COMPACT_ATOMS: atom_id res chain seq x y z
N MET A 1 24.76 -21.60 1.83
CA MET A 1 24.50 -20.15 2.00
C MET A 1 23.06 -19.90 1.60
N PHE A 2 22.18 -19.60 2.55
CA PHE A 2 20.81 -19.18 2.23
C PHE A 2 20.87 -17.73 1.78
N ASN A 3 20.69 -17.48 0.49
CA ASN A 3 20.41 -16.13 0.00
C ASN A 3 19.04 -15.74 0.52
N ILE A 4 19.00 -15.00 1.62
CA ILE A 4 17.78 -14.38 2.11
C ILE A 4 17.47 -13.25 1.11
N HIS A 5 16.60 -13.54 0.13
CA HIS A 5 15.98 -12.47 -0.65
C HIS A 5 15.12 -11.67 0.31
N ILE A 6 15.60 -10.48 0.70
CA ILE A 6 14.81 -9.52 1.43
C ILE A 6 13.78 -8.99 0.43
N SER A 7 12.60 -9.61 0.41
CA SER A 7 11.49 -9.09 -0.38
C SER A 7 11.14 -7.72 0.16
N LYS A 8 11.20 -6.69 -0.69
CA LYS A 8 10.79 -5.33 -0.32
C LYS A 8 9.50 -4.97 -1.05
N PRO A 9 8.57 -4.26 -0.41
CA PRO A 9 7.40 -3.74 -1.10
C PRO A 9 7.85 -2.62 -2.03
N VAL A 10 7.68 -2.82 -3.35
CA VAL A 10 7.94 -1.82 -4.37
C VAL A 10 6.61 -1.17 -4.75
N PRO A 11 6.44 0.16 -4.61
CA PRO A 11 5.23 0.84 -5.04
C PRO A 11 5.07 0.73 -6.56
N VAL A 12 3.92 0.23 -6.99
CA VAL A 12 3.57 0.08 -8.41
C VAL A 12 2.56 1.12 -8.87
N SER A 13 1.70 1.60 -7.96
CA SER A 13 0.71 2.64 -8.28
C SER A 13 0.20 3.34 -7.01
N VAL A 14 -0.22 4.59 -7.14
CA VAL A 14 -0.93 5.32 -6.08
C VAL A 14 -2.43 5.10 -6.26
N ILE A 15 -3.09 4.58 -5.23
CA ILE A 15 -4.54 4.38 -5.22
C ILE A 15 -5.25 5.70 -4.87
N GLY A 16 -4.71 6.46 -3.92
CA GLY A 16 -5.24 7.76 -3.54
C GLY A 16 -4.58 8.34 -2.29
N THR A 17 -4.88 9.60 -2.01
CA THR A 17 -4.46 10.30 -0.79
C THR A 17 -5.70 10.70 0.02
N TYR A 18 -5.65 10.48 1.32
CA TYR A 18 -6.77 10.66 2.24
C TYR A 18 -6.33 11.44 3.47
N ASP A 19 -7.23 12.23 4.04
CA ASP A 19 -6.92 13.08 5.20
C ASP A 19 -6.71 12.29 6.50
N SER A 20 -7.25 11.08 6.60
CA SER A 20 -7.20 10.25 7.81
C SER A 20 -6.77 8.82 7.55
N LEU A 21 -6.19 8.21 8.59
CA LEU A 21 -5.79 6.80 8.57
C LEU A 21 -7.02 5.88 8.41
N GLU A 22 -8.15 6.24 9.03
CA GLU A 22 -9.40 5.50 8.88
C GLU A 22 -9.91 5.48 7.43
N ALA A 23 -9.90 6.62 6.73
CA ALA A 23 -10.31 6.69 5.34
C ALA A 23 -9.37 5.87 4.43
N SER A 24 -8.06 5.95 4.71
CA SER A 24 -7.04 5.16 4.01
C SER A 24 -7.23 3.66 4.22
N SER A 25 -7.51 3.25 5.45
CA SER A 25 -7.74 1.86 5.82
C SER A 25 -8.98 1.30 5.12
N LYS A 26 -10.08 2.06 5.10
CA LYS A 26 -11.30 1.67 4.35
C LYS A 26 -11.03 1.50 2.86
N GLN A 27 -10.22 2.38 2.26
CA GLN A 27 -9.84 2.22 0.86
C GLN A 27 -9.04 0.94 0.63
N VAL A 28 -8.09 0.62 1.51
CA VAL A 28 -7.32 -0.62 1.42
C VAL A 28 -8.24 -1.83 1.52
N ASP A 29 -9.19 -1.84 2.46
CA ASP A 29 -10.17 -2.94 2.57
C ASP A 29 -10.95 -3.14 1.26
N LEU A 30 -11.45 -2.06 0.66
CA LEU A 30 -12.13 -2.10 -0.64
C LEU A 30 -11.22 -2.60 -1.77
N PHE A 31 -9.97 -2.17 -1.79
CA PHE A 31 -8.97 -2.62 -2.77
C PHE A 31 -8.66 -4.13 -2.63
N MET A 32 -8.55 -4.63 -1.40
CA MET A 32 -8.27 -6.04 -1.11
C MET A 32 -9.46 -6.97 -1.43
N ARG A 33 -10.70 -6.46 -1.43
CA ARG A 33 -11.89 -7.24 -1.84
C ARG A 33 -11.89 -7.63 -3.33
N GLY A 34 -11.00 -7.07 -4.15
CA GLY A 34 -10.94 -7.32 -5.60
C GLY A 34 -10.54 -8.73 -6.06
N ASN A 35 -10.48 -9.74 -5.17
CA ASN A 35 -10.07 -11.12 -5.49
C ASN A 35 -8.75 -11.25 -6.27
N ASN A 36 -7.82 -10.31 -6.09
CA ASN A 36 -6.48 -10.42 -6.64
C ASN A 36 -5.54 -10.93 -5.53
N PRO A 37 -5.13 -12.21 -5.55
CA PRO A 37 -4.32 -12.82 -4.47
C PRO A 37 -2.93 -12.19 -4.34
N ASP A 38 -2.44 -11.54 -5.39
CA ASP A 38 -1.17 -10.82 -5.42
C ASP A 38 -1.30 -9.32 -5.11
N ALA A 39 -2.53 -8.83 -4.87
CA ALA A 39 -2.72 -7.43 -4.54
C ALA A 39 -2.22 -7.15 -3.12
N CYS A 40 -1.24 -6.26 -3.01
CA CYS A 40 -0.78 -5.71 -1.75
C CYS A 40 -0.95 -4.19 -1.79
N ALA A 41 -1.30 -3.61 -0.65
CA ALA A 41 -1.35 -2.17 -0.48
C ALA A 41 -0.52 -1.73 0.72
N ASN A 42 0.03 -0.54 0.64
CA ASN A 42 0.77 0.11 1.70
C ASN A 42 0.17 1.49 1.97
N ILE A 43 0.08 1.88 3.24
CA ILE A 43 -0.36 3.20 3.65
C ILE A 43 0.88 3.95 4.15
N VAL A 44 1.23 5.04 3.48
CA VAL A 44 2.37 5.88 3.86
C VAL A 44 1.88 7.25 4.28
N GLN A 45 2.59 7.92 5.18
CA GLN A 45 2.32 9.32 5.47
C GLN A 45 2.63 10.17 4.23
N SER A 46 1.78 11.14 3.91
CA SER A 46 2.00 12.06 2.80
C SER A 46 3.30 12.85 3.00
N GLU A 47 4.06 13.10 1.94
CA GLU A 47 5.31 13.89 1.99
C GLU A 47 5.09 15.31 2.53
N LYS A 48 3.86 15.82 2.41
CA LYS A 48 3.47 17.14 2.96
C LYS A 48 3.13 17.08 4.46
N GLY A 49 3.25 15.92 5.11
CA GLY A 49 2.91 15.69 6.52
C GLY A 49 1.42 15.68 6.84
N ILE A 50 0.56 16.02 5.86
CA ILE A 50 -0.89 16.09 5.99
C ILE A 50 -1.51 14.92 5.22
N GLY A 51 -2.16 14.02 5.95
CA GLY A 51 -2.85 12.86 5.40
C GLY A 51 -1.94 11.67 5.08
N TYR A 52 -2.53 10.70 4.39
CA TYR A 52 -1.99 9.37 4.15
C TYR A 52 -2.21 9.00 2.68
N THR A 53 -1.19 8.43 2.06
CA THR A 53 -1.26 7.95 0.68
C THR A 53 -1.32 6.43 0.67
N VAL A 54 -2.35 5.90 0.04
CA VAL A 54 -2.50 4.47 -0.20
C VAL A 54 -1.83 4.14 -1.53
N GLN A 55 -0.90 3.18 -1.52
CA GLN A 55 -0.16 2.72 -2.68
C GLN A 55 -0.40 1.23 -2.88
N ALA A 56 -0.67 0.81 -4.10
CA ALA A 56 -0.52 -0.59 -4.47
C ALA A 56 0.97 -0.91 -4.54
N VAL A 57 1.38 -2.03 -3.94
CA VAL A 57 2.77 -2.48 -3.90
C VAL A 57 2.88 -3.90 -4.42
N LYS A 58 4.04 -4.25 -4.95
CA LYS A 58 4.40 -5.63 -5.29
C LYS A 58 5.63 -6.02 -4.49
N TRP A 59 5.63 -7.23 -3.93
CA TRP A 59 6.81 -7.79 -3.27
C TRP A 59 7.75 -8.37 -4.34
N GLN A 60 8.98 -7.85 -4.40
CA GLN A 60 10.06 -8.32 -5.27
C GLN A 60 11.26 -8.76 -4.45
#